data_AF-A0A979EV30-F1
#
_entry.id   AF-A0A979EV30-F1
#
_cell.length_a   1.000
_cell.length_b   1.000
_cell.length_c   1.000
_cell.angle_alpha   90.00
_cell.angle_beta   90.00
_cell.angle_gamma   90.00
#
_symmetry.space_group_name_H-M   'P 1'
#
loop_
_entity.id
_entity.type
_entity.pdbx_description
1 polymer ?
#
loop_
_entity_poly.entity_id
_entity_poly.type
_entity_poly.pdbx_seq_one_letter_code
_entity_poly.pdbx_strand_id
1 'polypeptide(L)'
;MAVNLSKIVVKVKLSDARRKSNCVKEVEKMQEKRERRRLQQQELREKRAQEVDTTVPNYEIMQMIRDFRASMDYKPLTTADLIEEHRICVCVRKRPLNKKELTAKELDVLTIPSKDVVLVHEPKQKVDLTRYLENQTFRFDYAFDDSTSNEMVYRFTARPLVETIFDRGMATCFAYGQTGSGKTHTMGGDFSGKNQDCSKGIYALAARDVFLMLKKPNYKNLDLQVYATFFEIYSGKVFDLLNRKTKLRVMEDGKQQVQVVGLQEKEVSCTEDVLKLIEVGNSCRTSGQTSANAHSSRSHAVFQIILRRKGKMHGKFSLIDLAGNERGADTSSADRRTRLEGAEINKSLLALKECIRALGRNKPHTPFRASKLTHVLRDSFIGENSRTCMIATISPGMASCENTLNTLRYANRVKELTVDPNTMAEGVRPNINAITQLDNMEEEWELSTSPQRDDLKLLCEQNEEEVSPQLFTFHEVVSQLVEMEEQVLEDHRAVFQRSIRWLEDEKVLLEMTEEVDYDVDSYSSQLEHILDQKIDVLIELRDKVRSFRSALQKEEQAITLFNFQLSE
;
A
#
# COMPACT_ATOMS: atom_id res chain seq x y z
N MET A 1 -61.07 41.52 -24.72
CA MET A 1 -61.76 40.21 -24.63
C MET A 1 -61.58 39.67 -23.21
N ALA A 2 -62.67 39.19 -22.61
CA ALA A 2 -62.81 38.57 -21.27
C ALA A 2 -62.48 39.49 -20.07
N VAL A 3 -63.39 40.37 -19.62
CA VAL A 3 -64.62 40.18 -18.81
C VAL A 3 -64.37 39.60 -17.41
N ASN A 4 -64.50 40.53 -16.46
CA ASN A 4 -64.59 40.43 -15.02
C ASN A 4 -65.96 39.81 -14.62
N LEU A 5 -65.99 38.78 -13.79
CA LEU A 5 -67.24 38.22 -13.23
C LEU A 5 -67.10 37.96 -11.73
N SER A 6 -67.23 39.04 -10.98
CA SER A 6 -67.66 39.02 -9.59
C SER A 6 -69.14 38.64 -9.48
N LYS A 7 -69.45 37.81 -8.47
CA LYS A 7 -70.76 37.66 -7.79
C LYS A 7 -71.95 37.14 -8.62
N ILE A 8 -72.23 35.84 -8.51
CA ILE A 8 -73.61 35.37 -8.30
C ILE A 8 -73.61 34.33 -7.17
N VAL A 9 -74.17 34.75 -6.05
CA VAL A 9 -74.59 33.91 -4.94
C VAL A 9 -75.81 33.11 -5.39
N VAL A 10 -75.66 31.81 -5.62
CA VAL A 10 -76.80 30.89 -5.67
C VAL A 10 -76.92 30.19 -4.33
N LYS A 11 -77.81 30.75 -3.50
CA LYS A 11 -78.36 30.13 -2.29
C LYS A 11 -79.22 28.95 -2.76
N VAL A 12 -78.70 27.73 -2.65
CA VAL A 12 -79.55 26.53 -2.52
C VAL A 12 -79.18 25.87 -1.20
N LYS A 13 -79.91 26.26 -0.15
CA LYS A 13 -80.08 25.44 1.03
C LYS A 13 -81.12 24.39 0.68
N LEU A 14 -80.69 23.17 0.43
CA LEU A 14 -81.48 21.98 0.74
C LEU A 14 -80.67 21.16 1.72
N SER A 15 -81.26 21.05 2.90
CA SER A 15 -80.83 20.31 4.07
C SER A 15 -80.61 18.85 3.73
N ASP A 16 -79.37 18.38 3.88
CA ASP A 16 -79.13 16.99 4.23
C ASP A 16 -77.91 16.90 5.15
N ALA A 17 -78.08 17.39 6.38
CA ALA A 17 -77.14 17.14 7.47
C ALA A 17 -77.28 15.68 7.92
N ARG A 18 -76.83 14.74 7.09
CA ARG A 18 -76.56 13.37 7.57
C ARG A 18 -75.57 13.51 8.73
N ARG A 19 -76.02 13.19 9.94
CA ARG A 19 -75.16 13.07 11.13
C ARG A 19 -74.04 12.09 10.78
N LYS A 20 -72.87 12.62 10.41
CA LYS A 20 -71.66 11.81 10.23
C LYS A 20 -71.45 11.03 11.54
N SER A 21 -71.38 9.71 11.45
CA SER A 21 -71.07 8.83 12.59
C SER A 21 -69.78 9.31 13.27
N ASN A 22 -69.66 9.14 14.58
CA ASN A 22 -68.44 9.50 15.33
C ASN A 22 -67.18 8.88 14.70
N CYS A 23 -67.30 7.68 14.12
CA CYS A 23 -66.20 7.03 13.39
C CYS A 23 -65.75 7.86 12.17
N VAL A 24 -66.69 8.38 11.37
CA VAL A 24 -66.38 9.21 10.18
C VAL A 24 -65.73 10.53 10.59
N LYS A 25 -66.15 11.14 11.71
CA LYS A 25 -65.53 12.36 12.25
C LYS A 25 -64.10 12.11 12.77
N GLU A 26 -63.86 10.97 13.40
CA GLU A 26 -62.51 10.59 13.85
C GLU A 26 -61.57 10.30 12.66
N VAL A 27 -62.07 9.70 11.59
CA VAL A 27 -61.32 9.52 10.33
C VAL A 27 -60.98 10.88 9.70
N GLU A 28 -61.92 11.83 9.65
CA GLU A 28 -61.66 13.20 9.16
C GLU A 28 -60.62 13.93 10.02
N LYS A 29 -60.70 13.84 11.35
CA LYS A 29 -59.67 14.41 12.25
C LYS A 29 -58.29 13.77 12.04
N MET A 30 -58.22 12.46 11.82
CA MET A 30 -56.97 11.79 11.50
C MET A 30 -56.40 12.25 10.16
N GLN A 31 -57.27 12.50 9.17
CA GLN A 31 -56.87 13.03 7.87
C GLN A 31 -56.38 14.47 7.97
N GLU A 32 -57.10 15.36 8.67
CA GLU A 32 -56.66 16.73 8.95
C GLU A 32 -55.32 16.75 9.71
N LYS A 33 -55.14 15.87 10.71
CA LYS A 33 -53.84 15.74 11.40
C LYS A 33 -52.72 15.30 10.45
N ARG A 34 -52.98 14.37 9.53
CA ARG A 34 -52.00 13.92 8.53
C ARG A 34 -51.66 15.04 7.55
N GLU A 35 -52.65 15.80 7.08
CA GLU A 35 -52.44 16.94 6.19
C GLU A 35 -51.68 18.07 6.87
N ARG A 36 -52.02 18.40 8.12
CA ARG A 36 -51.28 19.41 8.91
C ARG A 36 -49.83 19.00 9.15
N ARG A 37 -49.58 17.70 9.39
CA ARG A 37 -48.22 17.16 9.52
C ARG A 37 -47.44 17.21 8.21
N ARG A 38 -48.10 16.97 7.06
CA ARG A 38 -47.50 17.13 5.73
C ARG A 38 -47.14 18.59 5.45
N LEU A 39 -48.05 19.52 5.76
CA LEU A 39 -47.82 20.95 5.57
C LEU A 39 -46.64 21.45 6.44
N GLN A 40 -46.58 21.04 7.71
CA GLN A 40 -45.46 21.37 8.60
C GLN A 40 -44.12 20.79 8.11
N GLN A 41 -44.11 19.55 7.60
CA GLN A 41 -42.90 18.98 7.00
C GLN A 41 -42.50 19.72 5.72
N GLN A 42 -43.46 20.19 4.93
CA GLN A 42 -43.22 20.96 3.73
C GLN A 42 -42.68 22.36 4.04
N GLU A 43 -43.27 23.09 5.00
CA GLU A 43 -42.75 24.39 5.47
C GLU A 43 -41.34 24.25 6.07
N LEU A 44 -41.06 23.18 6.82
CA LEU A 44 -39.73 22.91 7.36
C LEU A 44 -38.73 22.65 6.22
N ARG A 45 -39.16 21.94 5.17
CA ARG A 45 -38.34 21.66 3.99
C ARG A 45 -38.08 22.92 3.16
N GLU A 46 -39.07 23.80 3.01
CA GLU A 46 -38.94 25.10 2.33
C GLU A 46 -38.04 26.06 3.10
N LYS A 47 -38.17 26.12 4.44
CA LYS A 47 -37.22 26.88 5.29
C LYS A 47 -35.80 26.35 5.19
N ARG A 48 -35.61 25.03 5.25
CA ARG A 48 -34.28 24.41 5.07
C ARG A 48 -33.71 24.68 3.68
N ALA A 49 -34.54 24.67 2.64
CA ALA A 49 -34.12 24.99 1.27
C ALA A 49 -33.68 26.46 1.11
N GLN A 50 -34.23 27.38 1.90
CA GLN A 50 -33.80 28.79 1.94
C GLN A 50 -32.48 28.99 2.70
N GLU A 51 -32.10 28.07 3.60
CA GLU A 51 -30.82 28.07 4.32
C GLU A 51 -29.67 27.45 3.51
N VAL A 52 -29.96 26.81 2.37
CA VAL A 52 -28.96 26.19 1.50
C VAL A 52 -28.10 27.27 0.85
N ASP A 53 -26.83 27.34 1.26
CA ASP A 53 -25.84 28.18 0.61
C ASP A 53 -25.46 27.58 -0.75
N THR A 54 -26.03 28.13 -1.81
CA THR A 54 -25.79 27.70 -3.20
C THR A 54 -24.36 28.00 -3.68
N THR A 55 -23.57 28.76 -2.93
CA THR A 55 -22.16 29.07 -3.26
C THR A 55 -21.18 28.00 -2.76
N VAL A 56 -21.66 27.05 -1.96
CA VAL A 56 -20.87 25.95 -1.40
C VAL A 56 -21.23 24.64 -2.11
N PRO A 57 -20.34 24.08 -2.95
CA PRO A 57 -20.58 22.77 -3.55
C PRO A 57 -20.76 21.72 -2.44
N ASN A 58 -21.73 20.81 -2.63
CA ASN A 58 -22.05 19.73 -1.68
C ASN A 58 -22.54 20.20 -0.29
N TYR A 59 -23.13 21.39 -0.19
CA TYR A 59 -23.70 21.92 1.06
C TYR A 59 -24.61 20.93 1.79
N GLU A 60 -25.51 20.23 1.08
CA GLU A 60 -26.41 19.24 1.67
C GLU A 60 -25.66 18.11 2.38
N ILE A 61 -24.61 17.57 1.75
CA ILE A 61 -23.77 16.50 2.31
C ILE A 61 -23.01 17.03 3.53
N MET A 62 -22.46 18.24 3.43
CA MET A 62 -21.78 18.91 4.55
C MET A 62 -22.70 19.04 5.76
N GLN A 63 -23.96 19.44 5.55
CA GLN A 63 -24.93 19.61 6.63
C GLN A 63 -25.30 18.25 7.26
N MET A 64 -25.52 17.22 6.44
CA MET A 64 -25.76 15.86 6.96
C MET A 64 -24.61 15.36 7.85
N ILE A 65 -23.36 15.60 7.44
CA ILE A 65 -22.17 15.23 8.24
C ILE A 65 -22.12 16.03 9.53
N ARG A 66 -22.39 17.34 9.49
CA ARG A 66 -22.41 18.19 10.70
C ARG A 66 -23.46 17.74 11.71
N ASP A 67 -24.69 17.51 11.25
CA ASP A 67 -25.79 17.04 12.09
C ASP A 67 -25.44 15.68 12.73
N PHE A 68 -24.82 14.79 11.96
CA PHE A 68 -24.36 13.50 12.46
C PHE A 68 -23.27 13.66 13.54
N ARG A 69 -22.22 14.44 13.27
CA ARG A 69 -21.12 14.70 14.21
C ARG A 69 -21.61 15.34 15.51
N ALA A 70 -22.59 16.26 15.44
CA ALA A 70 -23.17 16.90 16.62
C ALA A 70 -23.90 15.93 17.56
N SER A 71 -24.35 14.77 17.05
CA SER A 71 -25.01 13.74 17.84
C SER A 71 -24.05 12.73 18.50
N MET A 72 -22.75 12.81 18.20
CA MET A 72 -21.78 11.82 18.67
C MET A 72 -21.11 12.20 19.99
N ASP A 73 -20.73 11.18 20.75
CA ASP A 73 -19.91 11.30 21.95
C ASP A 73 -18.44 10.98 21.61
N TYR A 74 -17.53 11.90 21.94
CA TYR A 74 -16.12 11.83 21.56
C TYR A 74 -15.25 11.41 22.75
N LYS A 75 -14.53 10.30 22.58
CA LYS A 75 -13.59 9.73 23.57
C LYS A 75 -12.26 9.40 22.87
N PRO A 76 -11.51 10.43 22.45
CA PRO A 76 -10.29 10.25 21.68
C PRO A 76 -9.22 9.50 22.49
N LEU A 77 -8.28 8.87 21.78
CA LEU A 77 -7.13 8.20 22.39
C LEU A 77 -6.26 9.22 23.14
N THR A 78 -5.85 8.86 24.36
CA THR A 78 -5.00 9.69 25.20
C THR A 78 -3.71 8.97 25.58
N THR A 79 -2.72 9.70 26.10
CA THR A 79 -1.47 9.10 26.58
C THR A 79 -1.65 8.23 27.83
N ALA A 80 -2.78 8.33 28.52
CA ALA A 80 -3.12 7.53 29.71
C ALA A 80 -3.68 6.14 29.37
N ASP A 81 -4.07 5.91 28.12
CA ASP A 81 -4.55 4.61 27.67
C ASP A 81 -3.46 3.53 27.74
N LEU A 82 -3.86 2.33 28.14
CA LEU A 82 -2.98 1.17 28.21
C LEU A 82 -2.60 0.68 26.81
N ILE A 83 -1.36 0.21 26.69
CA ILE A 83 -0.85 -0.40 25.46
C ILE A 83 -1.13 -1.89 25.54
N GLU A 84 -1.84 -2.43 24.55
CA GLU A 84 -2.14 -3.85 24.45
C GLU A 84 -1.09 -4.56 23.60
N GLU A 85 -0.70 -5.77 24.01
CA GLU A 85 0.30 -6.55 23.29
C GLU A 85 -0.33 -7.50 22.30
N HIS A 86 -0.26 -7.12 21.02
CA HIS A 86 -0.68 -7.95 19.90
C HIS A 86 0.54 -8.44 19.10
N ARG A 87 0.46 -9.65 18.52
CA ARG A 87 1.47 -10.15 17.56
C ARG A 87 1.46 -9.33 16.28
N ILE A 88 0.26 -9.03 15.77
CA ILE A 88 0.02 -8.10 14.68
C ILE A 88 -0.84 -6.97 15.24
N CYS A 89 -0.33 -5.75 15.20
CA CYS A 89 -1.08 -4.57 15.62
C CYS A 89 -1.49 -3.77 14.37
N VAL A 90 -2.77 -3.47 14.22
CA VAL A 90 -3.30 -2.71 13.09
C VAL A 90 -3.89 -1.40 13.59
N CYS A 91 -3.26 -0.31 13.15
CA CYS A 91 -3.63 1.04 13.51
C CYS A 91 -4.04 1.85 12.28
N VAL A 92 -4.90 2.84 12.49
CA VAL A 92 -5.30 3.80 11.45
C VAL A 92 -4.96 5.21 11.86
N ARG A 93 -4.44 6.01 10.94
CA ARG A 93 -4.13 7.43 11.13
C ARG A 93 -4.82 8.29 10.09
N LYS A 94 -5.72 9.16 10.53
CA LYS A 94 -6.28 10.25 9.73
C LYS A 94 -5.31 11.43 9.73
N ARG A 95 -5.00 12.00 8.57
CA ARG A 95 -4.33 13.31 8.48
C ARG A 95 -5.34 14.45 8.43
N PRO A 96 -4.98 15.70 8.77
CA PRO A 96 -5.83 16.85 8.51
C PRO A 96 -5.97 17.14 7.01
N LEU A 97 -7.02 17.88 6.64
CA LEU A 97 -7.16 18.47 5.32
C LEU A 97 -6.01 19.46 5.07
N ASN A 98 -5.39 19.37 3.90
CA ASN A 98 -4.30 20.24 3.52
C ASN A 98 -4.82 21.55 2.90
N LYS A 99 -3.94 22.54 2.72
CA LYS A 99 -4.32 23.86 2.18
C LYS A 99 -5.00 23.79 0.81
N LYS A 100 -4.58 22.88 -0.08
CA LYS A 100 -5.17 22.73 -1.41
C LYS A 100 -6.60 22.19 -1.33
N GLU A 101 -6.82 21.19 -0.48
CA GLU A 101 -8.14 20.61 -0.21
C GLU A 101 -9.09 21.65 0.41
N LEU A 102 -8.59 22.45 1.36
CA LEU A 102 -9.36 23.55 1.96
C LEU A 102 -9.72 24.63 0.93
N THR A 103 -8.79 25.02 0.05
CA THR A 103 -9.07 25.95 -1.05
C THR A 103 -10.09 25.39 -2.04
N ALA A 104 -10.03 24.09 -2.31
CA ALA A 104 -11.00 23.38 -3.16
C ALA A 104 -12.36 23.16 -2.47
N LYS A 105 -12.53 23.58 -1.21
CA LYS A 105 -13.72 23.32 -0.38
C LYS A 105 -14.06 21.82 -0.28
N GLU A 106 -13.04 20.95 -0.25
CA GLU A 106 -13.23 19.52 -0.01
C GLU A 106 -13.88 19.28 1.35
N LEU A 107 -14.79 18.29 1.40
CA LEU A 107 -15.46 17.90 2.63
C LEU A 107 -14.64 16.85 3.37
N ASP A 108 -14.48 17.03 4.68
CA ASP A 108 -13.97 15.99 5.55
C ASP A 108 -15.06 14.94 5.81
N VAL A 109 -14.92 13.77 5.20
CA VAL A 109 -15.88 12.66 5.30
C VAL A 109 -15.49 11.62 6.35
N LEU A 110 -14.46 11.88 7.17
CA LEU A 110 -13.97 10.94 8.17
C LEU A 110 -14.18 11.45 9.58
N THR A 111 -14.59 10.57 10.49
CA THR A 111 -14.66 10.90 11.91
C THR A 111 -14.10 9.78 12.76
N ILE A 112 -13.28 10.13 13.75
CA ILE A 112 -12.70 9.18 14.71
C ILE A 112 -13.29 9.53 16.08
N PRO A 113 -14.40 8.89 16.47
CA PRO A 113 -15.09 9.22 17.73
C PRO A 113 -14.38 8.63 18.95
N SER A 114 -13.69 7.50 18.81
CA SER A 114 -13.02 6.80 19.90
C SER A 114 -11.64 6.30 19.48
N LYS A 115 -10.88 5.80 20.46
CA LYS A 115 -9.53 5.27 20.25
C LYS A 115 -9.42 4.07 19.31
N ASP A 116 -10.50 3.40 18.99
CA ASP A 116 -10.54 2.14 18.22
C ASP A 116 -11.49 2.20 17.01
N VAL A 117 -12.27 3.28 16.85
CA VAL A 117 -13.31 3.38 15.82
C VAL A 117 -12.97 4.42 14.77
N VAL A 118 -13.13 4.05 13.50
CA VAL A 118 -13.06 4.94 12.34
C VAL A 118 -14.42 4.91 11.63
N LEU A 119 -15.03 6.08 11.47
CA LEU A 119 -16.27 6.27 10.72
C LEU A 119 -15.99 6.93 9.38
N VAL A 120 -16.54 6.35 8.32
CA VAL A 120 -16.54 6.91 6.97
C VAL A 120 -17.95 7.31 6.60
N HIS A 121 -18.15 8.59 6.31
CA HIS A 121 -19.41 9.15 5.83
C HIS A 121 -19.43 9.10 4.30
N GLU A 122 -19.72 7.94 3.72
CA GLU A 122 -19.71 7.75 2.27
C GLU A 122 -20.92 8.46 1.64
N PRO A 123 -20.73 9.50 0.80
CA PRO A 123 -21.83 10.17 0.15
C PRO A 123 -22.34 9.31 -1.01
N LYS A 124 -23.61 8.91 -0.94
CA LYS A 124 -24.27 8.14 -2.00
C LYS A 124 -25.50 8.84 -2.54
N GLN A 125 -25.90 8.42 -3.73
CA GLN A 125 -27.11 8.89 -4.38
C GLN A 125 -28.01 7.69 -4.71
N LYS A 126 -29.29 7.78 -4.34
CA LYS A 126 -30.30 6.81 -4.71
C LYS A 126 -30.70 6.99 -6.18
N VAL A 127 -31.41 6.00 -6.72
CA VAL A 127 -31.96 6.03 -8.09
C VAL A 127 -32.92 7.21 -8.29
N ASP A 128 -33.61 7.66 -7.24
CA ASP A 128 -34.50 8.83 -7.25
C ASP A 128 -33.76 10.17 -7.08
N LEU A 129 -32.44 10.17 -7.25
CA LEU A 129 -31.53 11.30 -7.09
C LEU A 129 -31.39 11.83 -5.64
N THR A 130 -32.03 11.20 -4.64
CA THR A 130 -31.88 11.58 -3.23
C THR A 130 -30.47 11.28 -2.73
N ARG A 131 -29.76 12.30 -2.27
CA ARG A 131 -28.46 12.17 -1.60
C ARG A 131 -28.64 11.65 -0.18
N TYR A 132 -27.77 10.74 0.25
CA TYR A 132 -27.73 10.23 1.62
C TYR A 132 -26.30 9.86 2.01
N LEU A 133 -26.06 9.70 3.32
CA LEU A 133 -24.79 9.21 3.85
C LEU A 133 -24.92 7.74 4.20
N GLU A 134 -24.01 6.92 3.67
CA GLU A 134 -23.78 5.57 4.15
C GLU A 134 -22.63 5.61 5.16
N ASN A 135 -22.96 5.49 6.44
CA ASN A 135 -21.98 5.53 7.52
C ASN A 135 -21.38 4.14 7.73
N GLN A 136 -20.16 3.93 7.23
CA GLN A 136 -19.42 2.69 7.44
C GLN A 136 -18.55 2.83 8.69
N THR A 137 -18.62 1.83 9.57
CA THR A 137 -17.85 1.78 10.83
C THR A 137 -16.78 0.71 10.73
N PHE A 138 -15.54 1.07 11.05
CA PHE A 138 -14.41 0.15 11.11
C PHE A 138 -13.80 0.18 12.52
N ARG A 139 -13.35 -0.98 13.01
CA ARG A 139 -12.70 -1.12 14.31
C ARG A 139 -11.27 -1.62 14.18
N PHE A 140 -10.34 -0.93 14.83
CA PHE A 140 -8.89 -1.19 14.79
C PHE A 140 -8.34 -1.27 16.20
N ASP A 141 -7.05 -1.55 16.36
CA ASP A 141 -6.42 -1.59 17.70
C ASP A 141 -6.25 -0.15 18.21
N TYR A 142 -5.81 0.73 17.31
CA TYR A 142 -5.75 2.18 17.56
C TYR A 142 -6.19 2.97 16.34
N ALA A 143 -6.96 4.03 16.57
CA ALA A 143 -7.43 5.00 15.60
C ALA A 143 -6.98 6.40 16.03
N PHE A 144 -6.14 7.02 15.20
CA PHE A 144 -5.54 8.34 15.44
C PHE A 144 -6.24 9.39 14.60
N ASP A 145 -6.73 10.44 15.26
CA ASP A 145 -7.38 11.58 14.62
C ASP A 145 -6.39 12.54 13.95
N ASP A 146 -6.93 13.58 13.32
CA ASP A 146 -6.18 14.61 12.61
C ASP A 146 -5.41 15.59 13.53
N SER A 147 -5.64 15.54 14.85
CA SER A 147 -4.89 16.29 15.85
C SER A 147 -3.65 15.55 16.36
N THR A 148 -3.55 14.25 16.04
CA THR A 148 -2.57 13.35 16.62
C THR A 148 -1.15 13.55 16.04
N SER A 149 -0.17 13.77 16.93
CA SER A 149 1.24 13.93 16.58
C SER A 149 1.95 12.60 16.28
N ASN A 150 3.08 12.68 15.56
CA ASN A 150 3.92 11.50 15.27
C ASN A 150 4.40 10.79 16.56
N GLU A 151 4.66 11.52 17.64
CA GLU A 151 5.13 10.93 18.91
C GLU A 151 4.03 10.10 19.59
N MET A 152 2.77 10.55 19.50
CA MET A 152 1.63 9.80 20.03
C MET A 152 1.35 8.56 19.15
N VAL A 153 1.43 8.67 17.82
CA VAL A 153 1.40 7.49 16.93
C VAL A 153 2.50 6.49 17.28
N TYR A 154 3.75 6.96 17.39
CA TYR A 154 4.92 6.13 17.73
C TYR A 154 4.72 5.36 19.04
N ARG A 155 4.19 6.03 20.07
CA ARG A 155 3.96 5.46 21.41
C ARG A 155 3.12 4.18 21.38
N PHE A 156 2.07 4.15 20.57
CA PHE A 156 1.12 3.03 20.50
C PHE A 156 1.42 2.04 19.36
N THR A 157 2.36 2.37 18.45
CA THR A 157 2.67 1.55 17.26
C THR A 157 4.04 0.89 17.35
N ALA A 158 5.10 1.64 17.03
CA ALA A 158 6.46 1.12 16.89
C ALA A 158 7.23 1.06 18.21
N ARG A 159 6.87 1.85 19.23
CA ARG A 159 7.58 1.88 20.52
C ARG A 159 7.57 0.52 21.25
N PRO A 160 6.43 -0.20 21.38
CA PRO A 160 6.42 -1.52 22.02
C PRO A 160 7.27 -2.55 21.29
N LEU A 161 7.44 -2.38 19.98
CA LEU A 161 8.25 -3.28 19.16
C LEU A 161 9.76 -3.12 19.39
N VAL A 162 10.21 -1.99 19.98
CA VAL A 162 11.63 -1.82 20.33
C VAL A 162 12.07 -2.89 21.31
N GLU A 163 11.24 -3.23 22.30
CA GLU A 163 11.58 -4.28 23.28
C GLU A 163 11.76 -5.66 22.61
N THR A 164 10.96 -5.93 21.58
CA THR A 164 11.01 -7.21 20.83
C THR A 164 12.40 -7.51 20.27
N ILE A 165 13.11 -6.50 19.76
CA ILE A 165 14.46 -6.72 19.19
C ILE A 165 15.54 -6.89 20.25
N PHE A 166 15.33 -6.42 21.48
CA PHE A 166 16.22 -6.72 22.60
C PHE A 166 16.00 -8.14 23.14
N ASP A 167 14.81 -8.69 22.96
CA ASP A 167 14.43 -10.05 23.37
C ASP A 167 14.68 -11.09 22.28
N ARG A 168 15.65 -10.83 21.40
CA ARG A 168 16.06 -11.68 20.27
C ARG A 168 14.98 -11.90 19.21
N GLY A 169 14.06 -10.95 19.08
CA GLY A 169 12.98 -11.02 18.11
C GLY A 169 13.23 -10.20 16.84
N MET A 170 12.31 -10.36 15.90
CA MET A 170 12.19 -9.50 14.73
C MET A 170 10.96 -8.61 14.90
N ALA A 171 11.12 -7.34 14.58
CA ALA A 171 10.05 -6.36 14.61
C ALA A 171 9.89 -5.74 13.23
N THR A 172 8.64 -5.53 12.81
CA THR A 172 8.36 -4.82 11.57
C THR A 172 7.24 -3.81 11.76
N CYS A 173 7.45 -2.58 11.32
CA CYS A 173 6.41 -1.55 11.30
C CYS A 173 6.35 -0.96 9.90
N PHE A 174 5.17 -1.01 9.27
CA PHE A 174 4.99 -0.47 7.93
C PHE A 174 3.85 0.54 7.85
N ALA A 175 4.06 1.62 7.11
CA ALA A 175 3.03 2.58 6.76
C ALA A 175 2.41 2.23 5.42
N TYR A 176 1.08 2.12 5.37
CA TYR A 176 0.29 1.76 4.19
C TYR A 176 -0.78 2.82 3.93
N GLY A 177 -1.19 3.03 2.67
CA GLY A 177 -2.23 3.98 2.28
C GLY A 177 -1.92 4.72 0.98
N GLN A 178 -2.83 5.57 0.54
CA GLN A 178 -2.72 6.24 -0.77
C GLN A 178 -1.58 7.25 -0.81
N THR A 179 -1.16 7.66 -2.00
CA THR A 179 -0.28 8.82 -2.14
C THR A 179 -0.90 10.06 -1.50
N GLY A 180 -0.08 10.78 -0.72
CA GLY A 180 -0.52 11.96 0.02
C GLY A 180 -1.30 11.67 1.32
N SER A 181 -1.50 10.42 1.73
CA SER A 181 -2.19 10.08 3.00
C SER A 181 -1.37 10.38 4.27
N GLY A 182 -0.04 10.53 4.15
CA GLY A 182 0.86 10.82 5.28
C GLY A 182 1.82 9.70 5.67
N LYS A 183 2.03 8.67 4.84
CA LYS A 183 3.01 7.58 5.09
C LYS A 183 4.42 8.11 5.39
N THR A 184 5.03 8.80 4.44
CA THR A 184 6.39 9.37 4.57
C THR A 184 6.48 10.42 5.67
N HIS A 185 5.42 11.19 5.93
CA HIS A 185 5.35 12.12 7.05
C HIS A 185 5.42 11.39 8.40
N THR A 186 4.72 10.27 8.51
CA THR A 186 4.71 9.43 9.72
C THR A 186 6.07 8.77 9.93
N MET A 187 6.63 8.17 8.89
CA MET A 187 7.88 7.40 9.00
C MET A 187 9.12 8.29 9.06
N GLY A 188 9.22 9.25 8.13
CA GLY A 188 10.40 10.09 7.92
C GLY A 188 10.34 11.48 8.55
N GLY A 189 9.21 11.93 9.09
CA GLY A 189 9.08 13.22 9.80
C GLY A 189 8.46 14.36 8.99
N ASP A 190 8.42 15.53 9.61
CA ASP A 190 7.66 16.70 9.13
C ASP A 190 8.35 17.37 7.93
N PHE A 191 7.56 17.92 7.00
CA PHE A 191 8.09 18.68 5.85
C PHE A 191 7.93 20.19 6.06
N SER A 192 9.04 20.92 6.06
CA SER A 192 9.06 22.39 5.97
C SER A 192 9.54 22.81 4.58
N GLY A 193 8.61 22.97 3.64
CA GLY A 193 8.95 23.22 2.23
C GLY A 193 9.60 22.00 1.59
N LYS A 194 10.87 22.13 1.17
CA LYS A 194 11.66 21.00 0.63
C LYS A 194 12.48 20.27 1.70
N ASN A 195 12.63 20.85 2.89
CA ASN A 195 13.42 20.25 3.96
C ASN A 195 12.51 19.35 4.80
N GLN A 196 13.01 18.16 5.13
CA GLN A 196 12.33 17.21 5.98
C GLN A 196 13.01 17.16 7.34
N ASP A 197 12.29 17.51 8.40
CA ASP A 197 12.73 17.35 9.79
C ASP A 197 12.60 15.89 10.18
N CYS A 198 13.71 15.15 10.00
CA CYS A 198 13.76 13.72 10.24
C CYS A 198 13.67 13.37 11.74
N SER A 199 13.90 14.34 12.64
CA SER A 199 13.91 14.12 14.09
C SER A 199 12.55 13.73 14.67
N LYS A 200 11.46 14.08 13.97
CA LYS A 200 10.08 13.83 14.38
C LYS A 200 9.45 12.61 13.70
N GLY A 201 10.18 11.90 12.86
CA GLY A 201 9.72 10.68 12.21
C GLY A 201 9.83 9.45 13.12
N ILE A 202 9.03 8.41 12.85
CA ILE A 202 9.15 7.12 13.55
C ILE A 202 10.57 6.53 13.45
N TYR A 203 11.29 6.74 12.34
CA TYR A 203 12.69 6.28 12.21
C TYR A 203 13.58 6.82 13.33
N ALA A 204 13.54 8.13 13.57
CA ALA A 204 14.35 8.79 14.60
C ALA A 204 13.87 8.46 16.01
N LEU A 205 12.56 8.43 16.23
CA LEU A 205 11.97 8.10 17.53
C LEU A 205 12.30 6.67 17.95
N ALA A 206 12.24 5.71 17.01
CA ALA A 206 12.65 4.34 17.27
C ALA A 206 14.15 4.24 17.59
N ALA A 207 15.01 4.92 16.82
CA ALA A 207 16.44 4.94 17.07
C ALA A 207 16.79 5.54 18.45
N ARG A 208 16.10 6.63 18.84
CA ARG A 208 16.23 7.23 20.18
C ARG A 208 15.95 6.22 21.28
N ASP A 209 14.80 5.54 21.21
CA ASP A 209 14.41 4.56 22.23
C ASP A 209 15.33 3.32 22.23
N VAL A 210 15.86 2.89 21.07
CA VAL A 210 16.89 1.84 21.01
C VAL A 210 18.14 2.23 21.80
N PHE A 211 18.68 3.44 21.60
CA PHE A 211 19.85 3.90 22.35
C PHE A 211 19.57 4.13 23.84
N LEU A 212 18.34 4.50 24.20
CA LEU A 212 17.92 4.56 25.59
C LEU A 212 17.82 3.15 26.22
N MET A 213 17.32 2.17 25.48
CA MET A 213 17.20 0.78 25.96
C MET A 213 18.57 0.12 26.15
N LEU A 214 19.56 0.40 25.29
CA LEU A 214 20.94 -0.07 25.47
C LEU A 214 21.56 0.35 26.81
N LYS A 215 21.16 1.51 27.34
CA LYS A 215 21.66 2.03 28.62
C LYS A 215 20.97 1.39 29.83
N LYS A 216 19.85 0.67 29.65
CA LYS A 216 19.15 0.01 30.77
C LYS A 216 20.02 -1.11 31.36
N PRO A 217 20.00 -1.32 32.70
CA PRO A 217 20.85 -2.32 33.36
C PRO A 217 20.70 -3.73 32.78
N ASN A 218 19.47 -4.11 32.40
CA ASN A 218 19.15 -5.45 31.89
C ASN A 218 19.80 -5.75 30.53
N TYR A 219 20.03 -4.72 29.71
CA TYR A 219 20.58 -4.87 28.35
C TYR A 219 22.03 -4.45 28.24
N LYS A 220 22.53 -3.63 29.17
CA LYS A 220 23.94 -3.16 29.19
C LYS A 220 24.95 -4.31 29.16
N ASN A 221 24.64 -5.42 29.82
CA ASN A 221 25.53 -6.59 29.91
C ASN A 221 25.56 -7.46 28.63
N LEU A 222 24.68 -7.17 27.66
CA LEU A 222 24.62 -7.93 26.41
C LEU A 222 25.72 -7.53 25.42
N ASP A 223 26.31 -6.34 25.57
CA ASP A 223 27.35 -5.79 24.69
C ASP A 223 26.89 -5.80 23.23
N LEU A 224 25.75 -5.14 22.99
CA LEU A 224 25.11 -5.08 21.68
C LEU A 224 25.65 -3.90 20.87
N GLN A 225 26.02 -4.19 19.63
CA GLN A 225 26.38 -3.20 18.61
C GLN A 225 25.16 -2.89 17.75
N VAL A 226 24.97 -1.62 17.41
CA VAL A 226 23.85 -1.15 16.59
C VAL A 226 24.32 -0.88 15.18
N TYR A 227 23.61 -1.43 14.21
CA TYR A 227 23.81 -1.19 12.79
C TYR A 227 22.53 -0.65 12.18
N ALA A 228 22.68 0.18 11.15
CA ALA A 228 21.58 0.68 10.35
C ALA A 228 21.78 0.36 8.87
N THR A 229 20.68 0.05 8.19
CA THR A 229 20.63 -0.10 6.72
C THR A 229 19.50 0.76 6.18
N PHE A 230 19.64 1.22 4.93
CA PHE A 230 18.57 1.93 4.25
C PHE A 230 18.60 1.59 2.76
N PHE A 231 17.52 1.01 2.25
CA PHE A 231 17.39 0.64 0.84
C PHE A 231 15.98 0.89 0.33
N GLU A 232 15.85 0.98 -0.99
CA GLU A 232 14.56 1.08 -1.67
C GLU A 232 14.30 -0.12 -2.56
N ILE A 233 13.03 -0.51 -2.66
CA ILE A 233 12.53 -1.45 -3.65
C ILE A 233 11.75 -0.64 -4.67
N TYR A 234 12.25 -0.62 -5.91
CA TYR A 234 11.70 0.16 -7.00
C TYR A 234 11.72 -0.67 -8.29
N SER A 235 10.56 -0.77 -8.94
CA SER A 235 10.37 -1.55 -10.18
C SER A 235 10.94 -2.98 -10.08
N GLY A 236 10.54 -3.72 -9.04
CA GLY A 236 10.99 -5.09 -8.79
C GLY A 236 12.48 -5.27 -8.43
N LYS A 237 13.26 -4.18 -8.33
CA LYS A 237 14.70 -4.19 -8.06
C LYS A 237 14.99 -3.54 -6.70
N VAL A 238 16.07 -3.97 -6.04
CA VAL A 238 16.50 -3.45 -4.73
C VAL A 238 17.73 -2.57 -4.90
N PHE A 239 17.73 -1.39 -4.28
CA PHE A 239 18.82 -0.41 -4.38
C PHE A 239 19.25 0.10 -3.01
N ASP A 240 20.55 0.09 -2.73
CA ASP A 240 21.10 0.59 -1.48
C ASP A 240 21.13 2.13 -1.46
N LEU A 241 20.37 2.75 -0.56
CA LEU A 241 20.31 4.21 -0.44
C LEU A 241 21.53 4.79 0.28
N LEU A 242 22.24 3.99 1.07
CA LEU A 242 23.49 4.38 1.74
C LEU A 242 24.72 4.17 0.85
N ASN A 243 24.56 3.42 -0.24
CA ASN A 243 25.61 3.15 -1.22
C ASN A 243 25.22 3.61 -2.64
N ARG A 244 24.78 4.87 -2.77
CA ARG A 244 24.54 5.57 -4.06
C ARG A 244 23.62 4.82 -5.04
N LYS A 245 22.53 4.22 -4.54
CA LYS A 245 21.59 3.38 -5.31
C LYS A 245 22.26 2.20 -6.03
N THR A 246 23.27 1.58 -5.42
CA THR A 246 23.85 0.34 -5.95
C THR A 246 22.78 -0.75 -5.99
N LYS A 247 22.60 -1.41 -7.15
CA LYS A 247 21.64 -2.51 -7.30
C LYS A 247 22.08 -3.71 -6.46
N LEU A 248 21.16 -4.25 -5.66
CA LEU A 248 21.39 -5.40 -4.79
C LEU A 248 20.64 -6.63 -5.28
N ARG A 249 21.10 -7.82 -4.87
CA ARG A 249 20.45 -9.10 -5.16
C ARG A 249 19.80 -9.65 -3.89
N VAL A 250 18.58 -10.16 -4.02
CA VAL A 250 17.86 -10.83 -2.92
C VAL A 250 17.96 -12.33 -3.15
N MET A 251 18.54 -13.05 -2.19
CA MET A 251 18.75 -14.49 -2.24
C MET A 251 18.21 -15.15 -0.97
N GLU A 252 17.97 -16.45 -1.03
CA GLU A 252 17.52 -17.26 0.11
C GLU A 252 18.62 -18.28 0.42
N ASP A 253 19.01 -18.42 1.68
CA ASP A 253 20.03 -19.39 2.09
C ASP A 253 19.45 -20.79 2.34
N GLY A 254 20.32 -21.78 2.62
CA GLY A 254 19.91 -23.16 2.89
C GLY A 254 19.05 -23.34 4.15
N LYS A 255 18.87 -22.28 4.96
CA LYS A 255 17.97 -22.26 6.13
C LYS A 255 16.67 -21.50 5.84
N GLN A 256 16.40 -21.21 4.57
CA GLN A 256 15.25 -20.41 4.13
C GLN A 256 15.27 -18.97 4.65
N GLN A 257 16.44 -18.43 5.02
CA GLN A 257 16.56 -17.05 5.46
C GLN A 257 16.85 -16.14 4.26
N VAL A 258 16.10 -15.05 4.15
CA VAL A 258 16.24 -14.12 3.03
C VAL A 258 17.36 -13.12 3.32
N GLN A 259 18.33 -13.06 2.42
CA GLN A 259 19.52 -12.21 2.51
C GLN A 259 19.57 -11.23 1.33
N VAL A 260 19.78 -9.95 1.64
CA VAL A 260 20.03 -8.91 0.62
C VAL A 260 21.54 -8.75 0.45
N VAL A 261 22.08 -9.38 -0.59
CA VAL A 261 23.52 -9.48 -0.81
C VAL A 261 24.07 -8.16 -1.34
N GLY A 262 25.12 -7.68 -0.66
CA GLY A 262 25.78 -6.41 -0.93
C GLY A 262 25.20 -5.21 -0.18
N LEU A 263 24.19 -5.40 0.68
CA LEU A 263 23.60 -4.34 1.50
C LEU A 263 24.63 -3.83 2.52
N GLN A 264 24.88 -2.51 2.54
CA GLN A 264 25.81 -1.93 3.51
C GLN A 264 25.16 -1.76 4.89
N GLU A 265 25.71 -2.45 5.88
CA GLU A 265 25.43 -2.20 7.29
C GLU A 265 26.39 -1.13 7.83
N LYS A 266 25.85 0.01 8.27
CA LYS A 266 26.63 1.08 8.91
C LYS A 266 26.49 0.98 10.43
N GLU A 267 27.61 0.82 11.13
CA GLU A 267 27.62 0.88 12.60
C GLU A 267 27.29 2.30 13.06
N VAL A 268 26.42 2.41 14.05
CA VAL A 268 25.94 3.70 14.60
C VAL A 268 26.07 3.69 16.12
N SER A 269 26.52 4.80 16.68
CA SER A 269 26.84 4.91 18.12
C SER A 269 25.88 5.83 18.89
N CYS A 270 25.17 6.70 18.18
CA CYS A 270 24.19 7.61 18.75
C CYS A 270 23.02 7.90 17.79
N THR A 271 21.99 8.58 18.30
CA THR A 271 20.80 8.95 17.52
C THR A 271 21.15 9.91 16.38
N GLU A 272 22.14 10.79 16.57
CA GLU A 272 22.59 11.75 15.56
C GLU A 272 23.23 11.04 14.35
N ASP A 273 23.94 9.93 14.56
CA ASP A 273 24.48 9.11 13.46
C ASP A 273 23.35 8.54 12.60
N VAL A 274 22.29 8.05 13.24
CA VAL A 274 21.11 7.51 12.54
C VAL A 274 20.40 8.61 11.74
N LEU A 275 20.23 9.80 12.32
CA LEU A 275 19.62 10.95 11.62
C LEU A 275 20.38 11.30 10.34
N LYS A 276 21.72 11.33 10.39
CA LYS A 276 22.56 11.58 9.20
C LYS A 276 22.35 10.50 8.13
N LEU A 277 22.24 9.23 8.51
CA LEU A 277 21.98 8.14 7.55
C LEU A 277 20.60 8.28 6.90
N ILE A 278 19.59 8.68 7.66
CA ILE A 278 18.24 8.94 7.14
C ILE A 278 18.26 10.10 6.14
N GLU A 279 18.94 11.20 6.47
CA GLU A 279 19.10 12.36 5.57
C GLU A 279 19.81 11.99 4.26
N VAL A 280 20.90 11.21 4.35
CA VAL A 280 21.62 10.69 3.18
C VAL A 280 20.70 9.83 2.32
N GLY A 281 19.98 8.88 2.94
CA GLY A 281 19.09 7.97 2.23
C GLY A 281 17.90 8.69 1.59
N ASN A 282 17.29 9.66 2.28
CA ASN A 282 16.18 10.46 1.74
C ASN A 282 16.63 11.37 0.59
N SER A 283 17.83 11.96 0.68
CA SER A 283 18.43 12.75 -0.40
C SER A 283 18.69 11.87 -1.62
N CYS A 284 19.23 10.67 -1.40
CA CYS A 284 19.46 9.68 -2.44
C CYS A 284 18.14 9.24 -3.10
N ARG A 285 17.12 8.91 -2.29
CA ARG A 285 15.76 8.55 -2.76
C ARG A 285 15.18 9.64 -3.66
N THR A 286 15.32 10.92 -3.30
CA THR A 286 14.73 12.06 -4.00
C THR A 286 15.43 12.47 -5.30
N SER A 287 16.67 12.03 -5.54
CA SER A 287 17.53 12.45 -6.66
C SER A 287 17.08 12.05 -8.09
N GLY A 288 15.89 11.46 -8.26
CA GLY A 288 15.30 11.24 -9.60
C GLY A 288 14.75 12.53 -10.22
N GLN A 289 14.61 12.58 -11.55
CA GLN A 289 14.13 13.76 -12.33
C GLN A 289 12.69 14.25 -12.02
N THR A 290 12.06 13.81 -10.94
CA THR A 290 10.66 14.15 -10.61
C THR A 290 10.54 14.81 -9.24
N SER A 291 9.52 15.66 -9.07
CA SER A 291 9.23 16.35 -7.80
C SER A 291 9.23 15.40 -6.60
N ALA A 292 9.73 15.82 -5.43
CA ALA A 292 9.89 14.98 -4.23
C ALA A 292 8.65 14.13 -3.82
N ASN A 293 7.44 14.59 -4.11
CA ASN A 293 6.19 13.84 -3.86
C ASN A 293 5.91 12.69 -4.86
N ALA A 294 6.67 12.60 -5.95
CA ALA A 294 6.49 11.63 -7.02
C ALA A 294 7.43 10.42 -6.92
N HIS A 295 8.50 10.50 -6.11
CA HIS A 295 9.43 9.37 -5.92
C HIS A 295 9.08 8.53 -4.67
N SER A 296 8.63 9.17 -3.58
CA SER A 296 8.19 8.45 -2.39
C SER A 296 6.89 7.65 -2.59
N SER A 297 6.06 8.08 -3.55
CA SER A 297 4.86 7.35 -3.95
C SER A 297 5.15 6.11 -4.80
N ARG A 298 6.36 5.98 -5.37
CA ARG A 298 6.68 4.97 -6.38
C ARG A 298 7.72 3.93 -5.99
N SER A 299 8.27 4.05 -4.78
CA SER A 299 9.30 3.14 -4.25
C SER A 299 8.98 2.81 -2.79
N HIS A 300 9.16 1.54 -2.41
CA HIS A 300 9.09 1.13 -1.01
C HIS A 300 10.43 1.40 -0.36
N ALA A 301 10.46 2.17 0.72
CA ALA A 301 11.69 2.42 1.47
C ALA A 301 11.72 1.56 2.74
N VAL A 302 12.85 0.89 2.97
CA VAL A 302 13.05 0.00 4.11
C VAL A 302 14.27 0.47 4.88
N PHE A 303 14.03 1.01 6.08
CA PHE A 303 15.06 1.39 7.04
C PHE A 303 15.13 0.31 8.12
N GLN A 304 16.30 -0.25 8.39
CA GLN A 304 16.45 -1.29 9.40
C GLN A 304 17.41 -0.86 10.49
N ILE A 305 17.06 -1.20 11.73
CA ILE A 305 17.93 -1.14 12.90
C ILE A 305 18.25 -2.58 13.31
N ILE A 306 19.53 -2.94 13.32
CA ILE A 306 20.00 -4.29 13.56
C ILE A 306 20.86 -4.27 14.82
N LEU A 307 20.53 -5.14 15.78
CA LEU A 307 21.35 -5.38 16.96
C LEU A 307 22.20 -6.62 16.71
N ARG A 308 23.51 -6.51 16.92
CA ARG A 308 24.44 -7.64 16.83
C ARG A 308 25.17 -7.84 18.16
N ARG A 309 25.42 -9.10 18.49
CA ARG A 309 26.24 -9.51 19.63
C ARG A 309 27.41 -10.33 19.14
N LYS A 310 28.64 -9.82 19.30
CA LYS A 310 29.86 -10.49 18.81
C LYS A 310 29.74 -10.94 17.35
N GLY A 311 29.23 -10.04 16.49
CA GLY A 311 28.99 -10.28 15.06
C GLY A 311 27.72 -11.06 14.70
N LYS A 312 27.07 -11.76 15.64
CA LYS A 312 25.83 -12.51 15.38
C LYS A 312 24.60 -11.62 15.49
N MET A 313 23.62 -11.81 14.61
CA MET A 313 22.34 -11.09 14.68
C MET A 313 21.62 -11.43 15.99
N HIS A 314 21.30 -10.41 16.77
CA HIS A 314 20.54 -10.52 18.00
C HIS A 314 19.07 -10.16 17.75
N GLY A 315 18.80 -9.02 17.11
CA GLY A 315 17.45 -8.61 16.74
C GLY A 315 17.44 -7.65 15.56
N LYS A 316 16.30 -7.50 14.89
CA LYS A 316 16.15 -6.68 13.68
C LYS A 316 14.82 -5.96 13.69
N PHE A 317 14.83 -4.63 13.63
CA PHE A 317 13.65 -3.79 13.49
C PHE A 317 13.60 -3.21 12.07
N SER A 318 12.62 -3.62 11.27
CA SER A 318 12.37 -3.07 9.93
C SER A 318 11.25 -2.02 9.98
N LEU A 319 11.57 -0.79 9.62
CA LEU A 319 10.65 0.34 9.51
C LEU A 319 10.45 0.66 8.03
N ILE A 320 9.22 0.57 7.54
CA ILE A 320 8.92 0.53 6.11
C ILE A 320 7.94 1.64 5.72
N ASP A 321 8.31 2.43 4.72
CA ASP A 321 7.45 3.41 4.04
C ASP A 321 7.06 2.84 2.67
N LEU A 322 5.86 2.27 2.59
CA LEU A 322 5.37 1.66 1.35
C LEU A 322 5.00 2.72 0.32
N ALA A 323 5.03 2.33 -0.95
CA ALA A 323 4.49 3.11 -2.07
C ALA A 323 2.96 3.33 -1.93
N GLY A 324 2.41 4.24 -2.74
CA GLY A 324 0.97 4.50 -2.78
C GLY A 324 0.16 3.28 -3.26
N ASN A 325 -1.04 3.08 -2.71
CA ASN A 325 -1.97 2.01 -3.12
C ASN A 325 -3.14 2.50 -3.99
N GLU A 326 -3.01 3.68 -4.60
CA GLU A 326 -3.99 4.21 -5.56
C GLU A 326 -4.12 3.33 -6.82
N ARG A 327 -5.24 3.48 -7.54
CA ARG A 327 -5.60 2.59 -8.65
C ARG A 327 -4.79 2.93 -9.91
N GLY A 328 -4.46 1.90 -10.69
CA GLY A 328 -3.80 2.06 -11.99
C GLY A 328 -4.57 2.95 -12.99
N ALA A 329 -5.90 3.05 -12.84
CA ALA A 329 -6.76 3.95 -13.63
C ALA A 329 -6.27 5.41 -13.58
N ASP A 330 -5.77 5.86 -12.42
CA ASP A 330 -5.26 7.21 -12.20
C ASP A 330 -3.96 7.50 -12.98
N THR A 331 -3.32 6.45 -13.51
CA THR A 331 -2.04 6.50 -14.24
C THR A 331 -2.13 6.03 -15.69
N SER A 332 -3.34 5.70 -16.17
CA SER A 332 -3.57 5.10 -17.50
C SER A 332 -3.10 6.00 -18.66
N SER A 333 -3.19 7.32 -18.50
CA SER A 333 -2.74 8.34 -19.46
C SER A 333 -1.27 8.73 -19.33
N ALA A 334 -0.52 8.12 -18.41
CA ALA A 334 0.88 8.44 -18.18
C ALA A 334 1.83 7.76 -19.18
N ASP A 335 3.08 8.22 -19.20
CA ASP A 335 4.13 7.63 -20.01
C ASP A 335 4.39 6.15 -19.62
N ARG A 336 4.95 5.37 -20.56
CA ARG A 336 5.18 3.93 -20.38
C ARG A 336 5.92 3.60 -19.08
N ARG A 337 6.94 4.40 -18.74
CA ARG A 337 7.72 4.18 -17.52
C ARG A 337 6.86 4.31 -16.25
N THR A 338 6.06 5.37 -16.14
CA THR A 338 5.15 5.57 -14.99
C THR A 338 4.12 4.44 -14.88
N ARG A 339 3.61 3.92 -16.00
CA ARG A 339 2.68 2.78 -15.99
C ARG A 339 3.32 1.48 -15.50
N LEU A 340 4.55 1.19 -15.96
CA LEU A 340 5.31 0.03 -15.48
C LEU A 340 5.60 0.13 -13.98
N GLU A 341 5.97 1.32 -13.51
CA GLU A 341 6.17 1.58 -12.07
C GLU A 341 4.88 1.34 -11.27
N GLY A 342 3.75 1.87 -11.75
CA GLY A 342 2.43 1.64 -11.13
C GLY A 342 2.04 0.16 -11.08
N ALA A 343 2.31 -0.58 -12.16
CA ALA A 343 2.04 -2.01 -12.23
C ALA A 343 2.86 -2.80 -11.20
N GLU A 344 4.15 -2.52 -11.07
CA GLU A 344 5.02 -3.19 -10.08
C GLU A 344 4.66 -2.85 -8.63
N ILE A 345 4.24 -1.60 -8.37
CA ILE A 345 3.74 -1.20 -7.05
C ILE A 345 2.50 -2.04 -6.70
N ASN A 346 1.51 -2.08 -7.58
CA ASN A 346 0.29 -2.84 -7.36
C ASN A 346 0.56 -4.34 -7.20
N LYS A 347 1.44 -4.92 -8.01
CA LYS A 347 1.89 -6.32 -7.85
C LYS A 347 2.48 -6.57 -6.46
N SER A 348 3.36 -5.69 -6.00
CA SER A 348 4.01 -5.87 -4.69
C SER A 348 3.04 -5.73 -3.50
N LEU A 349 2.07 -4.82 -3.59
CA LEU A 349 1.03 -4.63 -2.58
C LEU A 349 -0.02 -5.76 -2.59
N LEU A 350 -0.37 -6.26 -3.78
CA LEU A 350 -1.23 -7.44 -3.94
C LEU A 350 -0.57 -8.68 -3.33
N ALA A 351 0.70 -8.93 -3.66
CA ALA A 351 1.46 -10.01 -3.04
C ALA A 351 1.47 -9.90 -1.51
N LEU A 352 1.64 -8.69 -0.96
CA LEU A 352 1.58 -8.48 0.49
C LEU A 352 0.18 -8.78 1.05
N LYS A 353 -0.89 -8.35 0.38
CA LYS A 353 -2.28 -8.67 0.74
C LYS A 353 -2.53 -10.17 0.80
N GLU A 354 -2.01 -10.88 -0.18
CA GLU A 354 -2.23 -12.31 -0.30
C GLU A 354 -1.36 -13.13 0.66
N CYS A 355 -0.13 -12.69 0.94
CA CYS A 355 0.68 -13.29 2.02
C CYS A 355 -0.05 -13.19 3.36
N ILE A 356 -0.57 -12.00 3.68
CA ILE A 356 -1.37 -11.74 4.87
C ILE A 356 -2.63 -12.63 4.89
N ARG A 357 -3.37 -12.70 3.78
CA ARG A 357 -4.58 -13.54 3.68
C ARG A 357 -4.28 -15.04 3.86
N ALA A 358 -3.19 -15.53 3.25
CA ALA A 358 -2.77 -16.93 3.35
C ALA A 358 -2.36 -17.30 4.78
N LEU A 359 -1.65 -16.39 5.49
CA LEU A 359 -1.33 -16.56 6.91
C LEU A 359 -2.60 -16.65 7.78
N GLY A 360 -3.62 -15.83 7.50
CA GLY A 360 -4.87 -15.85 8.28
C GLY A 360 -5.73 -17.08 8.11
N ARG A 361 -5.63 -17.70 6.94
CA ARG A 361 -6.33 -18.94 6.62
C ARG A 361 -5.50 -20.18 6.97
N ASN A 362 -4.31 -20.01 7.56
CA ASN A 362 -3.34 -21.08 7.82
C ASN A 362 -3.11 -21.96 6.57
N LYS A 363 -2.98 -21.34 5.39
CA LYS A 363 -2.68 -22.09 4.17
C LYS A 363 -1.28 -22.74 4.29
N PRO A 364 -1.09 -23.98 3.81
CA PRO A 364 0.20 -24.66 3.87
C PRO A 364 1.29 -23.95 3.06
N HIS A 365 0.91 -23.27 1.98
CA HIS A 365 1.79 -22.45 1.16
C HIS A 365 1.40 -20.96 1.26
N THR A 366 2.38 -20.11 1.59
CA THR A 366 2.22 -18.64 1.59
C THR A 366 3.14 -18.04 0.51
N PRO A 367 2.61 -17.24 -0.45
CA PRO A 367 3.33 -16.83 -1.67
C PRO A 367 4.32 -15.68 -1.45
N PHE A 368 5.30 -15.86 -0.55
CA PHE A 368 6.30 -14.84 -0.24
C PHE A 368 7.27 -14.55 -1.40
N ARG A 369 7.29 -15.36 -2.46
CA ARG A 369 8.19 -15.14 -3.62
C ARG A 369 7.53 -14.30 -4.71
N ALA A 370 6.23 -14.01 -4.60
CA ALA A 370 5.49 -13.23 -5.58
C ALA A 370 6.01 -11.80 -5.80
N SER A 371 6.66 -11.19 -4.80
CA SER A 371 7.29 -9.87 -4.94
C SER A 371 8.57 -9.75 -4.12
N LYS A 372 9.51 -8.89 -4.53
CA LYS A 372 10.71 -8.63 -3.73
C LYS A 372 10.39 -8.06 -2.34
N LEU A 373 9.30 -7.29 -2.23
CA LEU A 373 8.84 -6.76 -0.95
C LEU A 373 8.46 -7.90 0.00
N THR A 374 7.56 -8.78 -0.42
CA THR A 374 7.12 -9.92 0.40
C THR A 374 8.26 -10.88 0.69
N HIS A 375 9.18 -11.06 -0.26
CA HIS A 375 10.36 -11.89 -0.08
C HIS A 375 11.27 -11.34 1.03
N VAL A 376 11.59 -10.03 0.99
CA VAL A 376 12.39 -9.37 2.04
C VAL A 376 11.69 -9.39 3.41
N LEU A 377 10.35 -9.35 3.43
CA LEU A 377 9.56 -9.34 4.66
C LEU A 377 9.20 -10.72 5.21
N ARG A 378 9.55 -11.81 4.51
CA ARG A 378 9.19 -13.19 4.89
C ARG A 378 9.50 -13.50 6.35
N ASP A 379 10.73 -13.25 6.78
CA ASP A 379 11.19 -13.51 8.15
C ASP A 379 10.37 -12.73 9.20
N SER A 380 9.84 -11.57 8.83
CA SER A 380 9.05 -10.71 9.73
C SER A 380 7.65 -11.25 9.98
N PHE A 381 7.11 -12.09 9.10
CA PHE A 381 5.77 -12.64 9.26
C PHE A 381 5.80 -14.07 9.82
N ILE A 382 6.76 -14.89 9.40
CA ILE A 382 6.82 -16.32 9.78
C ILE A 382 7.59 -16.54 11.09
N GLY A 383 8.52 -15.64 11.46
CA GLY A 383 9.38 -15.86 12.63
C GLY A 383 8.60 -16.10 13.93
N GLU A 384 9.01 -17.11 14.69
CA GLU A 384 8.38 -17.51 15.97
C GLU A 384 8.35 -16.35 16.98
N ASN A 385 9.43 -15.57 17.05
CA ASN A 385 9.54 -14.37 17.87
C ASN A 385 9.49 -13.11 16.99
N SER A 386 8.43 -13.00 16.19
CA SER A 386 8.23 -11.84 15.31
C SER A 386 6.94 -11.08 15.65
N ARG A 387 7.04 -9.75 15.72
CA ARG A 387 5.91 -8.85 15.93
C ARG A 387 5.84 -7.81 14.81
N THR A 388 4.62 -7.52 14.38
CA THR A 388 4.37 -6.62 13.25
C THR A 388 3.35 -5.54 13.62
N CYS A 389 3.57 -4.31 13.18
CA CYS A 389 2.62 -3.21 13.26
C CYS A 389 2.34 -2.65 11.86
N MET A 390 1.06 -2.49 11.54
CA MET A 390 0.58 -1.82 10.33
C MET A 390 -0.01 -0.46 10.71
N ILE A 391 0.48 0.61 10.09
CA ILE A 391 -0.07 1.95 10.21
C ILE A 391 -0.76 2.31 8.89
N ALA A 392 -2.08 2.15 8.84
CA ALA A 392 -2.90 2.55 7.71
C ALA A 392 -3.17 4.06 7.76
N THR A 393 -2.66 4.81 6.80
CA THR A 393 -2.81 6.26 6.70
C THR A 393 -3.93 6.60 5.72
N ILE A 394 -4.83 7.50 6.09
CA ILE A 394 -6.02 7.84 5.31
C ILE A 394 -6.19 9.35 5.11
N SER A 395 -6.70 9.71 3.93
CA SER A 395 -6.99 11.10 3.54
C SER A 395 -8.45 11.45 3.88
N PRO A 396 -8.74 12.59 4.53
CA PRO A 396 -10.09 12.95 4.95
C PRO A 396 -11.00 13.48 3.85
N GLY A 397 -10.45 13.91 2.71
CA GLY A 397 -11.21 14.54 1.64
C GLY A 397 -12.21 13.59 0.97
N MET A 398 -13.37 14.12 0.61
CA MET A 398 -14.43 13.40 -0.09
C MET A 398 -13.95 12.79 -1.42
N ALA A 399 -13.09 13.50 -2.16
CA ALA A 399 -12.48 12.97 -3.39
C ALA A 399 -11.62 11.71 -3.16
N SER A 400 -11.10 11.51 -1.94
CA SER A 400 -10.29 10.35 -1.56
C SER A 400 -11.09 9.25 -0.85
N CYS A 401 -12.43 9.35 -0.81
CA CYS A 401 -13.29 8.42 -0.07
C CYS A 401 -13.13 6.97 -0.53
N GLU A 402 -13.04 6.74 -1.84
CA GLU A 402 -12.88 5.39 -2.40
C GLU A 402 -11.52 4.76 -2.01
N ASN A 403 -10.42 5.49 -2.19
CA ASN A 403 -9.09 5.01 -1.80
C ASN A 403 -9.00 4.78 -0.28
N THR A 404 -9.68 5.62 0.51
CA THR A 404 -9.77 5.45 1.96
C THR A 404 -10.51 4.18 2.33
N LEU A 405 -11.66 3.90 1.71
CA LEU A 405 -12.41 2.66 1.94
C LEU A 405 -11.58 1.42 1.57
N ASN A 406 -10.86 1.46 0.45
CA ASN A 406 -9.97 0.36 0.05
C ASN A 406 -8.86 0.13 1.10
N THR A 407 -8.28 1.22 1.60
CA THR A 407 -7.24 1.17 2.65
C THR A 407 -7.78 0.59 3.96
N LEU A 408 -8.97 1.01 4.39
CA LEU A 408 -9.61 0.54 5.62
C LEU A 408 -10.05 -0.92 5.54
N ARG A 409 -10.64 -1.34 4.41
CA ARG A 409 -11.01 -2.75 4.16
C ARG A 409 -9.80 -3.66 4.20
N TYR A 410 -8.70 -3.22 3.58
CA TYR A 410 -7.44 -3.95 3.63
C TYR A 410 -6.91 -4.09 5.05
N ALA A 411 -6.82 -2.99 5.80
CA ALA A 411 -6.39 -3.00 7.19
C ALA A 411 -7.29 -3.90 8.07
N ASN A 412 -8.61 -3.87 7.85
CA ASN A 412 -9.55 -4.71 8.59
C ASN A 412 -9.27 -6.20 8.37
N ARG A 413 -8.93 -6.57 7.13
CA ARG A 413 -8.57 -7.95 6.79
C ARG A 413 -7.25 -8.40 7.43
N VAL A 414 -6.29 -7.49 7.61
CA VAL A 414 -5.04 -7.75 8.35
C VAL A 414 -5.32 -7.97 9.83
N LYS A 415 -6.28 -7.22 10.41
CA LYS A 415 -6.66 -7.37 11.81
C LYS A 415 -7.33 -8.72 12.07
N GLU A 416 -8.17 -9.21 11.17
CA GLU A 416 -8.83 -10.53 11.30
C GLU A 416 -7.84 -11.70 11.49
N LEU A 417 -6.56 -11.55 11.10
CA LEU A 417 -5.51 -12.54 11.34
C LEU A 417 -5.18 -12.77 12.81
N THR A 418 -5.53 -11.81 13.69
CA THR A 418 -5.16 -11.82 15.12
C THR A 418 -6.15 -12.58 15.99
N VAL A 419 -7.33 -12.90 15.46
CA VAL A 419 -8.38 -13.59 16.21
C VAL A 419 -8.13 -15.09 16.09
N ASP A 420 -7.73 -15.71 17.19
CA ASP A 420 -7.51 -17.16 17.25
C ASP A 420 -8.78 -17.90 16.79
N PRO A 421 -8.71 -18.84 15.82
CA PRO A 421 -9.87 -19.59 15.34
C PRO A 421 -10.66 -20.29 16.44
N ASN A 422 -9.98 -20.67 17.54
CA ASN A 422 -10.59 -21.32 18.71
C ASN A 422 -11.49 -20.38 19.53
N THR A 423 -11.34 -19.06 19.42
CA THR A 423 -12.20 -18.09 20.11
C THR A 423 -13.49 -17.77 19.34
N MET A 424 -13.58 -18.11 18.05
CA MET A 424 -14.77 -17.90 17.22
C MET A 424 -15.88 -18.96 17.41
N ALA A 425 -15.67 -19.94 18.29
CA ALA A 425 -16.69 -20.96 18.59
C ALA A 425 -17.81 -20.46 19.52
N GLU A 426 -17.63 -19.33 20.21
CA GLU A 426 -18.59 -18.76 21.16
C GLU A 426 -18.91 -17.29 20.84
N GLY A 427 -19.53 -17.02 19.69
CA GLY A 427 -19.96 -15.66 19.36
C GLY A 427 -20.76 -15.59 18.07
N VAL A 428 -21.95 -14.98 18.15
CA VAL A 428 -22.99 -14.90 17.12
C VAL A 428 -22.43 -14.54 15.73
N ARG A 429 -22.60 -15.47 14.77
CA ARG A 429 -22.32 -15.25 13.34
C ARG A 429 -23.33 -14.23 12.77
N PRO A 430 -22.91 -13.13 12.11
CA PRO A 430 -23.74 -12.49 11.11
C PRO A 430 -23.79 -13.37 9.87
N ASN A 431 -25.01 -13.64 9.41
CA ASN A 431 -25.32 -14.53 8.30
C ASN A 431 -24.81 -13.94 6.97
N ILE A 432 -23.70 -14.48 6.45
CA ILE A 432 -23.28 -14.28 5.05
C ILE A 432 -23.25 -15.67 4.41
N ASN A 433 -24.43 -16.14 4.00
CA ASN A 433 -24.58 -17.26 3.08
C ASN A 433 -24.52 -16.72 1.65
N ALA A 434 -23.37 -16.86 1.00
CA ALA A 434 -23.24 -17.09 -0.44
C ALA A 434 -21.77 -17.37 -0.75
N ILE A 435 -21.52 -18.22 -1.74
CA ILE A 435 -20.21 -18.67 -2.26
C ILE A 435 -19.59 -19.85 -1.49
N THR A 436 -20.31 -20.98 -1.52
CA THR A 436 -19.71 -22.32 -1.51
C THR A 436 -20.13 -23.00 -2.79
N GLN A 437 -19.26 -22.99 -3.80
CA GLN A 437 -19.18 -23.95 -4.90
C GLN A 437 -18.08 -23.46 -5.83
N LEU A 438 -16.91 -24.11 -5.76
CA LEU A 438 -15.92 -24.35 -6.83
C LEU A 438 -14.66 -24.93 -6.17
N ASP A 439 -14.80 -26.08 -5.51
CA ASP A 439 -13.70 -26.96 -5.14
C ASP A 439 -13.86 -28.24 -5.95
N ASN A 440 -13.13 -28.34 -7.06
CA ASN A 440 -12.63 -29.59 -7.68
C ASN A 440 -12.09 -29.26 -9.07
N MET A 441 -10.76 -29.21 -9.20
CA MET A 441 -9.96 -29.73 -10.33
C MET A 441 -8.50 -29.24 -10.18
N GLU A 442 -7.70 -29.95 -9.39
CA GLU A 442 -6.23 -29.85 -9.43
C GLU A 442 -5.65 -31.24 -9.63
N GLU A 443 -5.41 -31.63 -10.88
CA GLU A 443 -4.55 -32.76 -11.25
C GLU A 443 -3.99 -32.51 -12.66
N GLU A 444 -2.81 -31.89 -12.74
CA GLU A 444 -1.68 -32.24 -13.63
C GLU A 444 -0.61 -31.13 -13.57
N TRP A 445 0.47 -31.41 -12.84
CA TRP A 445 1.66 -30.56 -12.76
C TRP A 445 2.68 -31.01 -13.82
N GLU A 446 2.72 -30.32 -14.96
CA GLU A 446 3.86 -30.42 -15.88
C GLU A 446 4.97 -29.45 -15.45
N LEU A 447 6.16 -30.03 -15.26
CA LEU A 447 7.35 -29.46 -14.69
C LEU A 447 8.12 -28.65 -15.75
N SER A 448 7.90 -27.33 -15.86
CA SER A 448 8.86 -26.39 -16.48
C SER A 448 8.41 -24.92 -16.39
N THR A 449 8.51 -24.28 -15.21
CA THR A 449 8.55 -22.81 -15.11
C THR A 449 9.12 -22.32 -13.76
N SER A 450 9.60 -21.08 -13.70
CA SER A 450 10.21 -20.45 -12.52
C SER A 450 9.25 -20.40 -11.31
N PRO A 451 9.70 -20.65 -10.06
CA PRO A 451 8.85 -20.63 -8.85
C PRO A 451 8.12 -19.31 -8.58
N GLN A 452 8.57 -18.20 -9.17
CA GLN A 452 7.88 -16.91 -9.07
C GLN A 452 6.58 -16.86 -9.89
N ARG A 453 6.48 -17.68 -10.96
CA ARG A 453 5.30 -17.75 -11.83
C ARG A 453 4.16 -18.50 -11.15
N ASP A 454 4.47 -19.58 -10.43
CA ASP A 454 3.47 -20.37 -9.70
C ASP A 454 2.78 -19.51 -8.63
N ASP A 455 3.56 -18.75 -7.86
CA ASP A 455 3.01 -17.83 -6.86
C ASP A 455 2.12 -16.76 -7.51
N LEU A 456 2.57 -16.13 -8.60
CA LEU A 456 1.81 -15.07 -9.28
C LEU A 456 0.51 -15.59 -9.92
N LYS A 457 0.52 -16.81 -10.45
CA LYS A 457 -0.67 -17.48 -10.98
C LYS A 457 -1.68 -17.76 -9.86
N LEU A 458 -1.20 -18.27 -8.72
CA LEU A 458 -2.00 -18.55 -7.53
C LEU A 458 -2.63 -17.28 -6.91
N LEU A 459 -1.96 -16.13 -7.00
CA LEU A 459 -2.48 -14.82 -6.56
C LEU A 459 -3.69 -14.36 -7.39
N CYS A 460 -3.73 -14.75 -8.66
CA CYS A 460 -4.72 -14.25 -9.63
C CYS A 460 -5.96 -15.14 -9.69
N GLU A 461 -5.79 -16.48 -9.65
CA GLU A 461 -6.90 -17.44 -9.52
C GLU A 461 -7.76 -17.18 -8.27
N GLN A 462 -7.17 -16.57 -7.23
CA GLN A 462 -7.86 -16.30 -5.97
C GLN A 462 -8.56 -14.93 -5.91
N ASN A 463 -8.49 -14.11 -6.96
CA ASN A 463 -8.98 -12.73 -7.00
C ASN A 463 -9.84 -12.41 -8.25
N GLU A 464 -10.69 -13.33 -8.70
CA GLU A 464 -11.59 -13.15 -9.86
C GLU A 464 -12.54 -11.92 -9.74
N GLU A 465 -12.86 -11.46 -8.53
CA GLU A 465 -13.77 -10.31 -8.31
C GLU A 465 -13.08 -8.93 -8.33
N GLU A 466 -11.76 -8.84 -8.10
CA GLU A 466 -11.05 -7.55 -7.96
C GLU A 466 -10.11 -7.22 -9.13
N VAL A 467 -9.76 -8.20 -9.98
CA VAL A 467 -8.83 -8.02 -11.10
C VAL A 467 -9.53 -8.32 -12.42
N SER A 468 -9.77 -7.29 -13.24
CA SER A 468 -10.29 -7.51 -14.60
C SER A 468 -9.34 -8.46 -15.37
N PRO A 469 -9.84 -9.44 -16.14
CA PRO A 469 -9.02 -10.35 -16.94
C PRO A 469 -8.01 -9.63 -17.86
N GLN A 470 -8.32 -8.41 -18.25
CA GLN A 470 -7.48 -7.54 -19.08
C GLN A 470 -6.30 -6.92 -18.30
N LEU A 471 -6.53 -6.56 -17.03
CA LEU A 471 -5.46 -6.05 -16.14
C LEU A 471 -4.50 -7.19 -15.77
N PHE A 472 -5.01 -8.41 -15.65
CA PHE A 472 -4.23 -9.63 -15.47
C PHE A 472 -3.25 -9.89 -16.62
N THR A 473 -3.75 -9.91 -17.86
CA THR A 473 -2.90 -10.09 -19.05
C THR A 473 -1.84 -9.00 -19.15
N PHE A 474 -2.20 -7.78 -18.79
CA PHE A 474 -1.26 -6.66 -18.75
C PHE A 474 -0.14 -6.88 -17.70
N HIS A 475 -0.47 -7.22 -16.45
CA HIS A 475 0.52 -7.48 -15.41
C HIS A 475 1.43 -8.67 -15.71
N GLU A 476 0.91 -9.71 -16.35
CA GLU A 476 1.68 -10.87 -16.77
C GLU A 476 2.69 -10.50 -17.86
N VAL A 477 2.25 -9.78 -18.90
CA VAL A 477 3.13 -9.29 -19.97
C VAL A 477 4.24 -8.39 -19.42
N VAL A 478 3.90 -7.48 -18.50
CA VAL A 478 4.88 -6.60 -17.84
C VAL A 478 5.89 -7.41 -17.03
N SER A 479 5.44 -8.40 -16.26
CA SER A 479 6.33 -9.26 -15.47
C SER A 479 7.29 -10.05 -16.36
N GLN A 480 6.78 -10.65 -17.45
CA GLN A 480 7.61 -11.38 -18.42
C GLN A 480 8.65 -10.47 -19.07
N LEU A 481 8.29 -9.23 -19.39
CA LEU A 481 9.22 -8.26 -19.96
C LEU A 481 10.34 -7.88 -18.99
N VAL A 482 10.02 -7.66 -17.72
CA VAL A 482 11.03 -7.37 -16.69
C VAL A 482 11.96 -8.57 -16.50
N GLU A 483 11.44 -9.80 -16.47
CA GLU A 483 12.26 -11.02 -16.41
C GLU A 483 13.21 -11.13 -17.62
N MET A 484 12.68 -10.93 -18.84
CA MET A 484 13.48 -10.94 -20.07
C MET A 484 14.55 -9.85 -20.07
N GLU A 485 14.22 -8.64 -19.59
CA GLU A 485 15.18 -7.54 -19.42
C GLU A 485 16.31 -7.96 -18.47
N GLU A 486 15.98 -8.51 -17.30
CA GLU A 486 16.98 -8.94 -16.32
C GLU A 486 17.89 -10.03 -16.88
N GLN A 487 17.32 -11.00 -17.59
CA GLN A 487 18.09 -12.09 -18.21
C GLN A 487 19.06 -11.55 -19.27
N VAL A 488 18.58 -10.68 -20.17
CA VAL A 488 19.44 -10.06 -21.20
C VAL A 488 20.57 -9.24 -20.56
N LEU A 489 20.28 -8.50 -19.49
CA LEU A 489 21.29 -7.70 -18.79
C LEU A 489 22.32 -8.56 -18.05
N GLU A 490 21.89 -9.68 -17.46
CA GLU A 490 22.80 -10.60 -16.78
C GLU A 490 23.69 -11.35 -17.77
N ASP A 491 23.11 -11.83 -18.87
CA ASP A 491 23.87 -12.47 -19.94
C ASP A 491 24.86 -11.48 -20.56
N HIS A 492 24.45 -10.23 -20.81
CA HIS A 492 25.36 -9.20 -21.30
C HIS A 492 26.53 -8.93 -20.33
N ARG A 493 26.26 -8.87 -19.02
CA ARG A 493 27.32 -8.77 -18.00
C ARG A 493 28.25 -9.98 -18.02
N ALA A 494 27.72 -11.19 -18.17
CA ALA A 494 28.51 -12.41 -18.26
C ALA A 494 29.39 -12.44 -19.52
N VAL A 495 28.85 -12.02 -20.69
CA VAL A 495 29.62 -11.87 -21.93
C VAL A 495 30.73 -10.85 -21.76
N PHE A 496 30.46 -9.70 -21.12
CA PHE A 496 31.46 -8.69 -20.84
C PHE A 496 32.60 -9.24 -19.95
N GLN A 497 32.27 -9.95 -18.87
CA GLN A 497 33.28 -10.58 -18.02
C GLN A 497 34.10 -11.64 -18.74
N ARG A 498 33.47 -12.48 -19.59
CA ARG A 498 34.17 -13.44 -20.44
C ARG A 498 35.06 -12.76 -21.48
N SER A 499 34.62 -11.63 -22.05
CA SER A 499 35.39 -10.85 -23.01
C SER A 499 36.71 -10.35 -22.43
N ILE A 500 36.74 -10.01 -21.14
CA ILE A 500 38.00 -9.66 -20.45
C ILE A 500 38.95 -10.86 -20.42
N ARG A 501 38.46 -12.06 -20.10
CA ARG A 501 39.30 -13.27 -20.08
C ARG A 501 39.81 -13.63 -21.46
N TRP A 502 38.96 -13.58 -22.48
CA TRP A 502 39.40 -13.84 -23.85
C TRP A 502 40.46 -12.85 -24.32
N LEU A 503 40.39 -11.58 -23.88
CA LEU A 503 41.45 -10.60 -24.17
C LEU A 503 42.77 -10.95 -23.48
N GLU A 504 42.73 -11.53 -22.27
CA GLU A 504 43.92 -12.05 -21.59
C GLU A 504 44.51 -13.25 -22.34
N ASP A 505 43.67 -14.20 -22.76
CA ASP A 505 44.07 -15.39 -23.53
C ASP A 505 44.64 -15.01 -24.92
N GLU A 506 44.00 -14.08 -25.62
CA GLU A 506 44.50 -13.52 -26.89
C GLU A 506 45.83 -12.80 -26.71
N LYS A 507 46.03 -12.12 -25.59
CA LYS A 507 47.30 -11.48 -25.29
C LYS A 507 48.42 -12.51 -25.13
N VAL A 508 48.17 -13.60 -24.40
CA VAL A 508 49.15 -14.70 -24.26
C VAL A 508 49.47 -15.32 -25.62
N LEU A 509 48.47 -15.53 -26.47
CA LEU A 509 48.67 -16.03 -27.84
C LEU A 509 49.53 -15.10 -28.69
N LEU A 510 49.33 -13.79 -28.57
CA LEU A 510 50.14 -12.80 -29.28
C LEU A 510 51.58 -12.78 -28.74
N GLU A 511 51.78 -12.88 -27.43
CA GLU A 511 53.11 -12.98 -26.81
C GLU A 511 53.88 -14.23 -27.30
N MET A 512 53.19 -15.36 -27.54
CA MET A 512 53.82 -16.56 -28.13
C MET A 512 54.40 -16.32 -29.52
N THR A 513 53.86 -15.38 -30.31
CA THR A 513 54.37 -15.07 -31.66
C THR A 513 55.70 -14.31 -31.64
N GLU A 514 56.15 -13.84 -30.48
CA GLU A 514 57.45 -13.16 -30.31
C GLU A 514 58.62 -14.16 -30.17
N GLU A 515 58.34 -15.46 -30.02
CA GLU A 515 59.37 -16.51 -30.00
C GLU A 515 59.80 -16.91 -31.42
N VAL A 516 61.09 -17.21 -31.62
CA VAL A 516 61.68 -17.47 -32.96
C VAL A 516 61.14 -18.77 -33.58
N ASP A 517 60.81 -19.77 -32.76
CA ASP A 517 60.35 -21.11 -33.19
C ASP A 517 58.97 -21.46 -32.58
N TYR A 518 58.04 -20.50 -32.57
CA TYR A 518 56.72 -20.72 -31.98
C TYR A 518 55.86 -21.70 -32.81
N ASP A 519 55.04 -22.49 -32.11
CA ASP A 519 54.19 -23.51 -32.73
C ASP A 519 52.96 -22.87 -33.40
N VAL A 520 53.00 -22.78 -34.73
CA VAL A 520 51.94 -22.19 -35.57
C VAL A 520 50.64 -23.02 -35.55
N ASP A 521 50.74 -24.35 -35.47
CA ASP A 521 49.57 -25.23 -35.42
C ASP A 521 48.86 -25.08 -34.08
N SER A 522 49.63 -24.99 -32.98
CA SER A 522 49.10 -24.70 -31.65
C SER A 522 48.47 -23.29 -31.56
N TYR A 523 49.13 -22.27 -32.11
CA TYR A 523 48.60 -20.91 -32.16
C TYR A 523 47.26 -20.85 -32.93
N SER A 524 47.22 -21.43 -34.13
CA SER A 524 46.02 -21.41 -34.98
C SER A 524 44.86 -22.17 -34.35
N SER A 525 45.11 -23.33 -33.75
CA SER A 525 44.08 -24.13 -33.06
C SER A 525 43.51 -23.41 -31.83
N GLN A 526 44.36 -22.76 -31.04
CA GLN A 526 43.92 -22.02 -29.85
C GLN A 526 43.16 -20.74 -30.22
N LEU A 527 43.60 -20.03 -31.27
CA LEU A 527 42.89 -18.86 -31.78
C LEU A 527 41.51 -19.24 -32.36
N GLU A 528 41.43 -20.32 -33.14
CA GLU A 528 40.16 -20.86 -33.65
C GLU A 528 39.21 -21.18 -32.48
N HIS A 529 39.70 -21.85 -31.45
CA HIS A 529 38.90 -22.16 -30.26
C HIS A 529 38.34 -20.92 -29.55
N ILE A 530 39.15 -19.86 -29.38
CA ILE A 530 38.69 -18.60 -28.77
C ILE A 530 37.65 -17.91 -29.65
N LEU A 531 37.86 -17.91 -30.97
CA LEU A 531 36.92 -17.31 -31.92
C LEU A 531 35.58 -18.04 -31.92
N ASP A 532 35.57 -19.37 -31.92
CA ASP A 532 34.34 -20.17 -31.84
C ASP A 532 33.57 -19.90 -30.54
N GLN A 533 34.26 -19.90 -29.40
CA GLN A 533 33.63 -19.55 -28.12
C GLN A 533 33.02 -18.14 -28.13
N LYS A 534 33.72 -17.16 -28.71
CA LYS A 534 33.22 -15.78 -28.86
C LYS A 534 31.96 -15.75 -29.73
N ILE A 535 31.98 -16.45 -30.86
CA ILE A 535 30.86 -16.50 -31.81
C ILE A 535 29.63 -17.09 -31.13
N ASP A 536 29.74 -18.24 -30.48
CA ASP A 536 28.63 -18.94 -29.85
C ASP A 536 27.93 -18.07 -28.80
N VAL A 537 28.72 -17.48 -27.88
CA VAL A 537 28.21 -16.66 -26.79
C VAL A 537 27.58 -15.36 -27.31
N LEU A 538 28.16 -14.74 -28.35
CA LEU A 538 27.61 -13.52 -28.95
C LEU A 538 26.33 -13.79 -29.75
N ILE A 539 26.23 -14.94 -30.43
CA ILE A 539 25.00 -15.37 -31.12
C ILE A 539 23.88 -15.57 -30.11
N GLU A 540 24.15 -16.28 -29.00
CA GLU A 540 23.16 -16.51 -27.95
C GLU A 540 22.64 -15.20 -27.36
N LEU A 541 23.55 -14.26 -27.02
CA LEU A 541 23.17 -12.94 -26.50
C LEU A 541 22.34 -12.16 -27.53
N ARG A 542 22.76 -12.15 -28.81
CA ARG A 542 22.06 -11.46 -29.90
C ARG A 542 20.63 -11.98 -30.04
N ASP A 543 20.43 -13.29 -29.99
CA ASP A 543 19.13 -13.90 -30.19
C ASP A 543 18.20 -13.62 -28.98
N LYS A 544 18.73 -13.60 -27.76
CA LYS A 544 18.01 -13.13 -26.57
C LYS A 544 17.62 -11.65 -26.66
N VAL A 545 18.52 -10.78 -27.12
CA VAL A 545 18.24 -9.34 -27.35
C VAL A 545 17.15 -9.16 -28.41
N ARG A 546 17.17 -9.93 -29.50
CA ARG A 546 16.13 -9.90 -30.55
C ARG A 546 14.76 -10.31 -30.00
N SER A 547 14.72 -11.39 -29.22
CA SER A 547 13.48 -11.85 -28.57
C SER A 547 12.90 -10.77 -27.65
N PHE A 548 13.74 -10.18 -26.80
CA PHE A 548 13.34 -9.09 -25.90
C PHE A 548 12.82 -7.87 -26.68
N ARG A 549 13.51 -7.46 -27.76
CA ARG A 549 13.06 -6.35 -28.61
C ARG A 549 11.71 -6.63 -29.27
N SER A 550 11.46 -7.86 -29.71
CA SER A 550 10.16 -8.25 -30.28
C SER A 550 9.05 -8.18 -29.23
N ALA A 551 9.31 -8.64 -28.01
CA ALA A 551 8.36 -8.55 -26.90
C ALA A 551 8.01 -7.09 -26.56
N LEU A 552 9.00 -6.19 -26.53
CA LEU A 552 8.78 -4.76 -26.31
C LEU A 552 7.85 -4.13 -27.38
N GLN A 553 8.03 -4.50 -28.64
CA GLN A 553 7.19 -4.00 -29.74
C GLN A 553 5.75 -4.50 -29.64
N LYS A 554 5.54 -5.76 -29.25
CA LYS A 554 4.19 -6.35 -29.07
C LYS A 554 3.42 -5.65 -27.95
N GLU A 555 4.09 -5.33 -26.84
CA GLU A 555 3.50 -4.58 -25.73
C GLU A 555 3.05 -3.18 -26.16
N GLU A 556 3.91 -2.45 -26.89
CA GLU A 556 3.61 -1.10 -27.38
C GLU A 556 2.40 -1.09 -28.33
N GLN A 557 2.28 -2.12 -29.18
CA GLN A 557 1.12 -2.33 -30.05
C GLN A 557 -0.16 -2.65 -29.26
N ALA A 558 -0.08 -3.56 -28.28
CA ALA A 558 -1.22 -3.92 -27.42
C ALA A 558 -1.75 -2.72 -26.63
N ILE A 559 -0.85 -1.86 -26.15
CA ILE A 559 -1.20 -0.62 -25.46
C ILE A 559 -1.91 0.38 -26.38
N THR A 560 -1.45 0.50 -27.63
CA THR A 560 -2.04 1.43 -28.60
C THR A 560 -3.48 1.02 -28.94
N LEU A 561 -3.71 -0.29 -29.10
CA LEU A 561 -5.04 -0.88 -29.29
C LEU A 561 -5.94 -0.67 -28.06
N PHE A 562 -5.41 -0.83 -26.85
CA PHE A 562 -6.16 -0.64 -25.60
C PHE A 562 -6.60 0.82 -25.39
N ASN A 563 -5.72 1.78 -25.68
CA ASN A 563 -6.06 3.20 -25.62
C ASN A 563 -7.12 3.61 -26.64
N PHE A 564 -7.18 2.93 -27.80
CA PHE A 564 -8.21 3.16 -28.80
C PHE A 564 -9.59 2.67 -28.33
N GLN A 565 -9.64 1.50 -27.68
CA GLN A 565 -10.88 0.90 -27.16
C GLN A 565 -11.47 1.64 -25.95
N LEU A 566 -10.67 2.39 -25.21
CA LEU A 566 -11.14 3.23 -24.09
C LEU A 566 -11.60 4.64 -24.52
N SER A 567 -11.34 5.01 -25.79
CA SER A 567 -11.72 6.31 -26.35
C SER A 567 -13.04 6.29 -27.15
N GLU A 568 -13.60 5.10 -27.37
CA GLU A 568 -15.00 4.86 -27.79
C GLU A 568 -15.87 4.56 -26.57
#